data_AF-A0A7J5WX17-F1
#
_entry.id   AF-A0A7J5WX17-F1
#
_cell.length_a   1.000
_cell.length_b   1.000
_cell.length_c   1.000
_cell.angle_alpha   90.00
_cell.angle_beta   90.00
_cell.angle_gamma   90.00
#
_symmetry.space_group_name_H-M   'P 1'
#
loop_
_entity.id
_entity.type
_entity.pdbx_description
1 polymer ?
#
loop_
_entity_poly.entity_id
_entity_poly.type
_entity_poly.pdbx_seq_one_letter_code
_entity_poly.pdbx_strand_id
1 'polypeptide(L)'
;MTGDSVVTGLTPVRTCVSLDSEGMRLRRMVPAIAVAAAVTTAGVAVTTTGDPSTAKVESAATSLDFGSVDFGSSELGTPNSVFLWESPPTRYIVVLGAKFGTLGQTPQIMTQRLNVAANLAKKHPFNRIIASGGDTHWLPIAEAQFMNIGLIRRGIPVWQMVNEVASTSTVQNAQNTVAMLKRMGGTGALIVTNGFHMERAMKNFRDAARAQGARLVFRPAYA
;
A
#
# COMPACT_ATOMS: atom_id res chain seq x y z
N MET A 1 23.33 -79.18 15.55
CA MET A 1 23.72 -79.22 14.13
C MET A 1 23.70 -77.77 13.64
N THR A 2 24.75 -76.97 13.84
CA THR A 2 25.98 -76.83 12.99
C THR A 2 25.61 -76.49 11.54
N GLY A 3 26.06 -75.41 10.90
CA GLY A 3 27.09 -74.39 11.17
C GLY A 3 26.77 -73.13 10.33
N ASP A 4 27.19 -71.94 10.72
CA ASP A 4 28.53 -71.32 10.59
C ASP A 4 28.92 -70.90 9.16
N SER A 5 29.16 -69.60 9.00
CA SER A 5 30.26 -68.91 8.28
C SER A 5 29.81 -67.46 8.02
N VAL A 6 30.17 -66.46 8.82
CA VAL A 6 31.47 -65.75 8.90
C VAL A 6 31.93 -65.25 7.53
N VAL A 7 32.19 -63.93 7.43
CA VAL A 7 33.44 -63.31 6.97
C VAL A 7 33.25 -61.78 6.87
N THR A 8 33.97 -61.07 7.77
CA THR A 8 34.65 -59.75 7.66
C THR A 8 34.00 -58.63 6.83
N GLY A 9 33.79 -57.40 7.32
CA GLY A 9 34.70 -56.57 8.10
C GLY A 9 35.14 -55.36 7.24
N LEU A 10 34.63 -54.17 7.53
CA LEU A 10 35.38 -52.90 7.60
C LEU A 10 34.45 -51.75 8.00
N THR A 11 34.88 -51.02 9.02
CA THR A 11 34.30 -49.84 9.66
C THR A 11 34.51 -48.55 8.81
N PRO A 12 33.98 -47.38 9.23
CA PRO A 12 33.34 -46.39 8.37
C PRO A 12 34.26 -45.24 7.96
N VAL A 13 33.90 -44.50 6.91
CA VAL A 13 34.47 -43.17 6.66
C VAL A 13 33.39 -42.11 6.89
N ARG A 14 33.44 -41.55 8.11
CA ARG A 14 32.97 -40.19 8.39
C ARG A 14 33.89 -39.24 7.66
N THR A 15 33.38 -38.50 6.68
CA THR A 15 34.11 -37.33 6.18
C THR A 15 33.78 -36.15 7.07
N CYS A 16 34.61 -35.95 8.09
CA CYS A 16 34.81 -34.65 8.69
C CYS A 16 35.41 -33.72 7.63
N VAL A 17 34.79 -32.59 7.36
CA VAL A 17 35.49 -31.43 6.81
C VAL A 17 35.68 -30.47 7.98
N SER A 18 36.92 -30.50 8.49
CA SER A 18 37.45 -29.56 9.47
C SER A 18 37.61 -28.18 8.83
N LEU A 19 37.47 -27.17 9.68
CA LEU A 19 37.70 -25.75 9.43
C LEU A 19 39.14 -25.48 8.98
N ASP A 20 39.30 -24.48 8.11
CA ASP A 20 40.50 -23.65 8.10
C ASP A 20 40.11 -22.17 8.15
N SER A 21 40.74 -21.49 9.10
CA SER A 21 40.62 -20.07 9.37
C SER A 21 41.81 -19.35 8.74
N GLU A 22 41.61 -18.54 7.71
CA GLU A 22 42.50 -17.43 7.40
C GLU A 22 41.72 -16.28 6.76
N GLY A 23 42.02 -15.06 7.22
CA GLY A 23 41.26 -13.87 6.91
C GLY A 23 41.45 -13.39 5.48
N MET A 24 40.36 -12.91 4.89
CA MET A 24 40.46 -11.86 3.87
C MET A 24 39.19 -11.02 3.89
N ARG A 25 39.35 -9.79 4.40
CA ARG A 25 38.40 -8.69 4.20
C ARG A 25 38.14 -8.55 2.69
N LEU A 26 36.94 -8.85 2.22
CA LEU A 26 36.57 -8.59 0.83
C LEU A 26 35.30 -7.74 0.73
N ARG A 27 35.57 -6.43 0.70
CA ARG A 27 34.91 -5.37 -0.08
C ARG A 27 33.38 -5.33 -0.04
N ARG A 28 32.87 -4.39 0.77
CA ARG A 28 31.57 -3.73 0.54
C ARG A 28 31.56 -3.20 -0.90
N MET A 29 30.87 -3.88 -1.81
CA MET A 29 30.49 -3.31 -3.10
C MET A 29 29.32 -2.36 -2.85
N VAL A 30 29.63 -1.07 -2.78
CA VAL A 30 28.65 0.00 -2.92
C VAL A 30 28.24 0.02 -4.40
N PRO A 31 26.95 -0.11 -4.76
CA PRO A 31 26.54 0.21 -6.12
C PRO A 31 26.67 1.73 -6.27
N ALA A 32 27.65 2.17 -7.06
CA ALA A 32 27.73 3.53 -7.56
C ALA A 32 26.57 3.73 -8.55
N ILE A 33 25.44 4.24 -8.07
CA ILE A 33 24.39 4.76 -8.96
C ILE A 33 24.90 6.10 -9.47
N ALA A 34 25.46 6.09 -10.67
CA ALA A 34 25.76 7.29 -11.44
C ALA A 34 24.44 7.95 -11.84
N VAL A 35 24.12 9.09 -11.22
CA VAL A 35 23.04 9.97 -11.68
C VAL A 35 23.55 10.69 -12.93
N ALA A 36 23.13 10.23 -14.11
CA ALA A 36 23.32 10.96 -15.35
C ALA A 36 22.32 12.12 -15.39
N ALA A 37 22.78 13.33 -15.06
CA ALA A 37 22.04 14.55 -15.35
C ALA A 37 22.15 14.85 -16.85
N ALA A 38 21.13 14.46 -17.63
CA ALA A 38 21.00 14.87 -19.02
C ALA A 38 20.55 16.34 -19.05
N VAL A 39 21.51 17.27 -19.20
CA VAL A 39 21.21 18.65 -19.58
C VAL A 39 20.96 18.66 -21.08
N THR A 40 19.69 18.58 -21.49
CA THR A 40 19.30 18.89 -22.86
C THR A 40 19.18 20.40 -23.00
N THR A 41 20.17 21.03 -23.63
CA THR A 41 20.07 22.43 -24.09
C THR A 41 19.07 22.50 -25.24
N ALA A 42 17.84 22.90 -24.97
CA ALA A 42 16.90 23.28 -26.02
C ALA A 42 17.34 24.65 -26.57
N GLY A 43 17.79 24.67 -27.82
CA GLY A 43 18.12 25.90 -28.53
C GLY A 43 16.88 26.75 -28.76
N VAL A 44 16.93 28.03 -28.39
CA VAL A 44 15.92 29.03 -28.75
C VAL A 44 16.33 29.63 -30.09
N ALA A 45 15.57 29.34 -31.15
CA ALA A 45 15.67 30.10 -32.39
C ALA A 45 14.88 31.40 -32.22
N VAL A 46 15.57 32.54 -32.21
CA VAL A 46 14.99 33.89 -32.18
C VAL A 46 15.03 34.46 -33.58
N THR A 47 13.87 34.61 -34.23
CA THR A 47 13.70 35.44 -35.44
C THR A 47 13.17 36.81 -35.02
N THR A 48 13.99 37.85 -35.15
CA THR A 48 13.62 39.25 -34.88
C THR A 48 13.26 39.98 -36.16
N THR A 49 11.99 40.37 -36.29
CA THR A 49 11.56 41.46 -37.18
C THR A 49 10.54 42.32 -36.43
N GLY A 50 10.96 43.49 -35.93
CA GLY A 50 10.07 44.51 -35.33
C GLY A 50 10.62 45.20 -34.07
N ASP A 51 10.35 46.51 -33.93
CA ASP A 51 10.82 47.50 -32.95
C ASP A 51 10.92 47.07 -31.45
N PRO A 52 11.85 47.62 -30.64
CA PRO A 52 12.27 47.04 -29.36
C PRO A 52 11.49 47.48 -28.10
N SER A 53 10.28 48.05 -28.20
CA SER A 53 9.63 48.65 -27.00
C SER A 53 8.39 47.93 -26.45
N THR A 54 7.88 46.85 -27.05
CA THR A 54 6.75 46.09 -26.47
C THR A 54 6.79 44.60 -26.87
N ALA A 55 7.53 43.77 -26.13
CA ALA A 55 7.46 42.32 -26.28
C ALA A 55 7.23 41.64 -24.92
N LYS A 56 6.03 41.11 -24.72
CA LYS A 56 5.72 40.17 -23.64
C LYS A 56 6.46 38.87 -23.92
N VAL A 57 7.35 38.47 -23.02
CA VAL A 57 8.03 37.18 -23.08
C VAL A 57 7.09 36.11 -22.51
N GLU A 58 6.32 35.46 -23.37
CA GLU A 58 5.66 34.20 -23.03
C GLU A 58 6.67 33.07 -23.16
N SER A 59 7.28 32.71 -22.03
CA SER A 59 8.08 31.49 -21.95
C SER A 59 7.14 30.29 -22.06
N ALA A 60 7.07 29.70 -23.25
CA ALA A 60 6.51 28.38 -23.46
C ALA A 60 7.43 27.34 -22.78
N ALA A 61 7.32 27.25 -21.46
CA ALA A 61 7.79 26.07 -20.74
C ALA A 61 6.97 24.90 -21.25
N THR A 62 7.62 23.99 -21.98
CA THR A 62 7.08 22.66 -22.21
C THR A 62 7.04 21.98 -20.84
N SER A 63 5.95 22.21 -20.11
CA SER A 63 5.70 21.55 -18.84
C SER A 63 5.57 20.06 -19.13
N LEU A 64 6.55 19.29 -18.67
CA LEU A 64 6.32 17.88 -18.40
C LEU A 64 5.18 17.83 -17.37
N ASP A 65 3.97 17.58 -17.86
CA ASP A 65 2.76 17.45 -17.07
C ASP A 65 2.84 16.13 -16.28
N PHE A 66 3.56 16.19 -15.15
CA PHE A 66 3.37 15.24 -14.07
C PHE A 66 2.02 15.61 -13.45
N GLY A 67 0.94 15.18 -14.12
CA GLY A 67 -0.47 15.56 -13.92
C GLY A 67 -0.71 16.22 -12.58
N SER A 68 -0.93 17.53 -12.59
CA SER A 68 -1.08 18.42 -11.43
C SER A 68 -1.60 17.70 -10.19
N VAL A 69 -0.67 17.17 -9.40
CA VAL A 69 -1.00 16.58 -8.11
C VAL A 69 -1.21 17.78 -7.21
N ASP A 70 -2.45 18.21 -7.07
CA ASP A 70 -2.83 19.14 -6.01
C ASP A 70 -2.43 18.47 -4.70
N PHE A 71 -1.28 18.89 -4.15
CA PHE A 71 -0.84 18.59 -2.78
C PHE A 71 -1.78 19.39 -1.86
N GLY A 72 -3.07 19.05 -1.92
CA GLY A 72 -4.16 19.89 -1.47
C GLY A 72 -3.97 20.24 -0.01
N SER A 73 -3.65 21.52 0.20
CA SER A 73 -3.60 22.23 1.47
C SER A 73 -4.90 22.11 2.25
N SER A 74 -6.00 21.78 1.59
CA SER A 74 -7.33 21.53 2.16
C SER A 74 -7.43 20.26 3.02
N GLU A 75 -6.49 19.30 2.90
CA GLU A 75 -6.44 18.11 3.77
C GLU A 75 -5.22 18.11 4.71
N LEU A 76 -4.21 18.96 4.46
CA LEU A 76 -3.07 19.12 5.35
C LEU A 76 -3.53 19.89 6.59
N GLY A 77 -3.72 19.17 7.70
CA GLY A 77 -4.24 19.73 8.95
C GLY A 77 -5.67 19.31 9.30
N THR A 78 -6.32 18.47 8.48
CA THR A 78 -7.59 17.85 8.92
C THR A 78 -7.32 16.89 10.09
N PRO A 79 -8.32 16.64 10.97
CA PRO A 79 -8.16 15.70 12.07
C PRO A 79 -7.74 14.29 11.62
N ASN A 80 -8.10 13.90 10.40
CA ASN A 80 -7.71 12.62 9.80
C ASN A 80 -6.25 12.64 9.32
N SER A 81 -5.81 13.75 8.73
CA SER A 81 -4.41 13.94 8.34
C SER A 81 -3.47 13.96 9.54
N VAL A 82 -3.81 14.73 10.58
CA VAL A 82 -3.06 14.75 11.85
C VAL A 82 -2.98 13.35 12.46
N PHE A 83 -4.11 12.62 12.44
CA PHE A 83 -4.16 11.24 12.93
C PHE A 83 -3.22 10.30 12.16
N LEU A 84 -3.07 10.43 10.84
CA LEU A 84 -2.14 9.58 10.09
C LEU A 84 -0.67 9.97 10.34
N TRP A 85 -0.38 11.28 10.46
CA TRP A 85 0.97 11.80 10.72
C TRP A 85 1.50 11.53 12.11
N GLU A 86 0.64 11.42 13.12
CA GLU A 86 1.06 11.21 14.52
C GLU A 86 1.76 9.86 14.72
N SER A 87 1.40 8.82 13.97
CA SER A 87 2.06 7.52 14.04
C SER A 87 2.00 6.78 12.71
N PRO A 88 2.75 7.22 11.68
CA PRO A 88 2.63 6.70 10.32
C PRO A 88 2.78 5.18 10.17
N PRO A 89 3.75 4.51 10.82
CA PRO A 89 3.93 3.06 10.64
C PRO A 89 2.84 2.22 11.34
N THR A 90 2.08 2.80 12.27
CA THR A 90 1.06 2.08 13.05
C THR A 90 -0.36 2.58 12.81
N ARG A 91 -0.55 3.58 11.95
CA ARG A 91 -1.86 4.14 11.57
C ARG A 91 -2.17 3.75 10.13
N TYR A 92 -3.33 3.15 9.91
CA TYR A 92 -3.69 2.53 8.63
C TYR A 92 -4.88 3.24 7.97
N ILE A 93 -5.01 3.09 6.67
CA ILE A 93 -6.20 3.48 5.91
C ILE A 93 -6.93 2.20 5.53
N VAL A 94 -8.13 1.97 6.07
CA VAL A 94 -8.93 0.76 5.76
C VAL A 94 -10.00 1.14 4.76
N VAL A 95 -9.99 0.50 3.59
CA VAL A 95 -11.01 0.68 2.56
C VAL A 95 -11.95 -0.49 2.60
N LEU A 96 -13.23 -0.22 2.85
CA LEU A 96 -14.25 -1.25 2.87
C LEU A 96 -14.79 -1.50 1.47
N GLY A 97 -14.97 -2.79 1.17
CA GLY A 97 -15.72 -3.25 0.01
C GLY A 97 -17.16 -2.75 -0.03
N ALA A 98 -17.72 -2.67 -1.23
CA ALA A 98 -19.13 -2.43 -1.51
C ALA A 98 -19.68 -3.65 -2.25
N LYS A 99 -20.72 -4.30 -1.70
CA LYS A 99 -21.35 -5.44 -2.38
C LYS A 99 -21.76 -5.02 -3.80
N PHE A 100 -21.37 -5.84 -4.77
CA PHE A 100 -21.79 -5.67 -6.16
C PHE A 100 -23.29 -5.92 -6.27
N GLY A 101 -24.06 -4.89 -6.62
CA GLY A 101 -25.47 -5.08 -6.97
C GLY A 101 -25.58 -5.96 -8.21
N THR A 102 -26.67 -6.73 -8.32
CA THR A 102 -26.95 -7.65 -9.45
C THR A 102 -26.96 -6.97 -10.83
N LEU A 103 -27.06 -5.63 -10.87
CA LEU A 103 -27.06 -4.82 -12.10
C LEU A 103 -25.82 -3.93 -12.24
N GLY A 104 -24.73 -4.20 -11.51
CA GLY A 104 -23.48 -3.47 -11.69
C GLY A 104 -23.50 -2.00 -11.22
N GLN A 105 -24.36 -1.63 -10.25
CA GLN A 105 -24.43 -0.27 -9.66
C GLN A 105 -23.37 0.04 -8.60
N THR A 106 -22.42 -0.86 -8.41
CA THR A 106 -21.33 -0.74 -7.44
C THR A 106 -20.07 0.02 -7.88
N PRO A 107 -19.79 0.28 -9.19
CA PRO A 107 -18.53 0.89 -9.58
C PRO A 107 -18.42 2.35 -9.10
N GLN A 108 -19.51 3.11 -8.98
CA GLN A 108 -19.45 4.51 -8.54
C GLN A 108 -19.09 4.63 -7.06
N ILE A 109 -19.79 3.91 -6.18
CA ILE A 109 -19.52 3.90 -4.73
C ILE A 109 -18.11 3.40 -4.45
N MET A 110 -17.71 2.31 -5.12
CA MET A 110 -16.35 1.79 -5.00
C MET A 110 -15.31 2.81 -5.48
N THR A 111 -15.56 3.46 -6.62
CA THR A 111 -14.68 4.50 -7.19
C THR A 111 -14.49 5.67 -6.23
N GLN A 112 -15.56 6.14 -5.58
CA GLN A 112 -15.49 7.21 -4.58
C GLN A 112 -14.59 6.82 -3.41
N ARG A 113 -14.77 5.61 -2.85
CA ARG A 113 -13.93 5.10 -1.75
C ARG A 113 -12.46 4.99 -2.14
N LEU A 114 -12.19 4.46 -3.33
CA LEU A 114 -10.83 4.35 -3.85
C LEU A 114 -10.20 5.70 -4.13
N ASN A 115 -10.98 6.71 -4.57
CA ASN A 115 -10.50 8.07 -4.75
C ASN A 115 -10.08 8.69 -3.41
N VAL A 116 -10.93 8.59 -2.38
CA VAL A 116 -10.60 9.10 -1.04
C VAL A 116 -9.39 8.38 -0.45
N ALA A 117 -9.35 7.05 -0.54
CA ALA A 117 -8.23 6.26 -0.07
C ALA A 117 -6.92 6.62 -0.78
N ALA A 118 -6.95 6.78 -2.10
CA ALA A 118 -5.78 7.17 -2.87
C ALA A 118 -5.32 8.59 -2.54
N ASN A 119 -6.24 9.54 -2.36
CA ASN A 119 -5.90 10.90 -1.96
C ASN A 119 -5.23 10.94 -0.58
N LEU A 120 -5.75 10.18 0.39
CA LEU A 120 -5.12 10.05 1.70
C LEU A 120 -3.73 9.41 1.58
N ALA A 121 -3.60 8.29 0.86
CA ALA A 121 -2.33 7.58 0.76
C ALA A 121 -1.24 8.35 0.00
N LYS A 122 -1.60 9.14 -1.02
CA LYS A 122 -0.64 10.03 -1.71
C LYS A 122 -0.08 11.10 -0.77
N LYS A 123 -0.93 11.66 0.10
CA LYS A 123 -0.53 12.68 1.09
C LYS A 123 0.22 12.07 2.28
N HIS A 124 0.02 10.78 2.53
CA HIS A 124 0.59 10.04 3.66
C HIS A 124 1.34 8.80 3.18
N PRO A 125 2.49 8.96 2.49
CA PRO A 125 3.14 7.87 1.79
C PRO A 125 3.62 6.75 2.73
N PHE A 126 3.86 7.03 4.00
CA PHE A 126 4.33 6.02 4.97
C PHE A 126 3.20 5.17 5.59
N ASN A 127 1.95 5.57 5.39
CA ASN A 127 0.80 4.84 5.92
C ASN A 127 0.37 3.75 4.92
N ARG A 128 0.05 2.57 5.46
CA ARG A 128 -0.42 1.44 4.64
C ARG A 128 -1.94 1.46 4.49
N ILE A 129 -2.40 1.03 3.33
CA ILE A 129 -3.81 0.84 2.99
C ILE A 129 -4.17 -0.63 3.16
N ILE A 130 -5.23 -0.92 3.89
CA ILE A 130 -5.85 -2.24 3.98
C ILE A 130 -7.12 -2.24 3.13
N ALA A 131 -7.12 -3.01 2.04
CA ALA A 131 -8.32 -3.29 1.27
C ALA A 131 -9.04 -4.49 1.91
N SER A 132 -10.26 -4.32 2.40
CA SER A 132 -11.05 -5.39 3.05
C SER A 132 -12.31 -5.74 2.28
N GLY A 133 -12.34 -6.98 1.79
CA GLY A 133 -13.46 -7.58 1.08
C GLY A 133 -13.07 -8.94 0.49
N GLY A 134 -13.85 -9.98 0.77
CA GLY A 134 -13.62 -11.33 0.27
C GLY A 134 -14.29 -11.61 -1.06
N ASP A 135 -14.82 -12.82 -1.23
CA ASP A 135 -15.28 -13.31 -2.53
C ASP A 135 -16.40 -12.47 -3.14
N THR A 136 -16.20 -12.10 -4.40
CA THR A 136 -17.26 -11.53 -5.22
C THR A 136 -18.02 -12.67 -5.90
N HIS A 137 -19.34 -12.72 -5.73
CA HIS A 137 -20.18 -13.80 -6.31
C HIS A 137 -20.07 -13.95 -7.85
N TRP A 138 -19.48 -12.97 -8.54
CA TRP A 138 -19.50 -12.84 -9.99
C TRP A 138 -18.10 -12.84 -10.63
N LEU A 139 -17.02 -12.73 -9.85
CA LEU A 139 -15.64 -12.86 -10.36
C LEU A 139 -14.84 -13.89 -9.55
N PRO A 140 -13.90 -14.60 -10.19
CA PRO A 140 -12.98 -15.50 -9.50
C PRO A 140 -11.85 -14.74 -8.75
N ILE A 141 -12.10 -13.50 -8.30
CA ILE A 141 -11.16 -12.69 -7.55
C ILE A 141 -11.82 -12.09 -6.31
N ALA A 142 -11.04 -11.91 -5.25
CA ALA A 142 -11.51 -11.25 -4.04
C ALA A 142 -11.71 -9.74 -4.31
N GLU A 143 -12.71 -9.16 -3.66
CA GLU A 143 -13.01 -7.73 -3.77
C GLU A 143 -11.80 -6.86 -3.39
N ALA A 144 -11.04 -7.25 -2.36
CA ALA A 144 -9.82 -6.57 -1.98
C ALA A 144 -8.76 -6.53 -3.10
N GLN A 145 -8.65 -7.60 -3.89
CA GLN A 145 -7.72 -7.63 -5.03
C GLN A 145 -8.17 -6.69 -6.15
N PHE A 146 -9.48 -6.63 -6.42
CA PHE A 146 -10.06 -5.66 -7.35
C PHE A 146 -9.80 -4.22 -6.89
N MET A 147 -9.95 -3.96 -5.59
CA MET A 147 -9.64 -2.65 -4.99
C MET A 147 -8.15 -2.28 -5.18
N ASN A 148 -7.22 -3.21 -5.00
CA ASN A 148 -5.80 -2.93 -5.25
C ASN A 148 -5.51 -2.54 -6.69
N ILE A 149 -6.11 -3.22 -7.67
CA ILE A 149 -5.97 -2.82 -9.08
C ILE A 149 -6.48 -1.38 -9.26
N GLY A 150 -7.60 -1.05 -8.63
CA GLY A 150 -8.13 0.31 -8.60
C GLY A 150 -7.19 1.33 -7.95
N LEU A 151 -6.49 0.98 -6.87
CA LEU A 151 -5.52 1.84 -6.19
C LEU A 151 -4.23 2.00 -7.02
N ILE A 152 -3.74 0.93 -7.66
CA ILE A 152 -2.57 0.96 -8.54
C ILE A 152 -2.83 1.91 -9.70
N ARG A 153 -4.01 1.83 -10.34
CA ARG A 153 -4.42 2.75 -11.41
C ARG A 153 -4.48 4.22 -10.95
N ARG A 154 -4.62 4.47 -9.64
CA ARG A 154 -4.60 5.81 -9.06
C ARG A 154 -3.19 6.25 -8.66
N GLY A 155 -2.15 5.45 -8.91
CA GLY A 155 -0.75 5.78 -8.62
C GLY A 155 -0.30 5.41 -7.20
N ILE A 156 -1.04 4.54 -6.50
CA ILE A 156 -0.61 4.03 -5.19
C ILE A 156 0.37 2.88 -5.40
N PRO A 157 1.54 2.88 -4.73
CA PRO A 157 2.51 1.82 -4.89
C PRO A 157 2.11 0.56 -4.11
N VAL A 158 2.44 -0.61 -4.66
CA VAL A 158 2.02 -1.92 -4.11
C VAL A 158 2.49 -2.15 -2.67
N TRP A 159 3.64 -1.59 -2.28
CA TRP A 159 4.18 -1.75 -0.92
C TRP A 159 3.32 -1.08 0.17
N GLN A 160 2.46 -0.12 -0.19
CA GLN A 160 1.49 0.46 0.74
C GLN A 160 0.27 -0.43 0.92
N MET A 161 0.03 -1.42 0.05
CA MET A 161 -1.22 -2.18 0.02
C MET A 161 -1.12 -3.46 0.84
N VAL A 162 -2.19 -3.74 1.59
CA VAL A 162 -2.39 -4.96 2.37
C VAL A 162 -3.81 -5.46 2.10
N ASN A 163 -3.97 -6.77 1.94
CA ASN A 163 -5.25 -7.36 1.58
C ASN A 163 -5.86 -8.15 2.73
N GLU A 164 -7.15 -7.91 2.95
CA GLU A 164 -8.02 -8.74 3.78
C GLU A 164 -9.06 -9.39 2.86
N VAL A 165 -8.86 -10.66 2.50
CA VAL A 165 -9.65 -11.41 1.50
C VAL A 165 -10.58 -12.46 2.12
N ALA A 166 -10.55 -12.67 3.43
CA ALA A 166 -11.24 -13.79 4.06
C ALA A 166 -12.70 -13.48 4.43
N SER A 167 -13.11 -12.22 4.34
CA SER A 167 -14.40 -11.77 4.85
C SER A 167 -15.55 -11.93 3.86
N THR A 168 -16.64 -12.53 4.33
CA THR A 168 -17.90 -12.71 3.56
C THR A 168 -19.02 -11.78 4.01
N SER A 169 -18.81 -11.00 5.07
CA SER A 169 -19.80 -10.09 5.63
C SER A 169 -19.17 -8.83 6.22
N THR A 170 -19.98 -7.78 6.42
CA THR A 170 -19.56 -6.52 7.06
C THR A 170 -19.01 -6.72 8.48
N VAL A 171 -19.48 -7.75 9.20
CA VAL A 171 -19.00 -8.07 10.56
C VAL A 171 -17.63 -8.75 10.47
N GLN A 172 -17.49 -9.70 9.53
CA GLN A 172 -16.21 -10.37 9.29
C GLN A 172 -15.14 -9.39 8.79
N ASN A 173 -15.48 -8.43 7.91
CA ASN A 173 -14.56 -7.37 7.47
C ASN A 173 -13.92 -6.69 8.69
N ALA A 174 -14.73 -6.28 9.66
CA ALA A 174 -14.24 -5.63 10.87
C ALA A 174 -13.42 -6.60 11.74
N GLN A 175 -13.89 -7.82 11.99
CA GLN A 175 -13.19 -8.81 12.81
C GLN A 175 -11.81 -9.17 12.23
N ASN A 176 -11.75 -9.49 10.95
CA ASN A 176 -10.53 -9.89 10.25
C ASN A 176 -9.55 -8.72 10.14
N THR A 177 -10.05 -7.53 9.82
CA THR A 177 -9.21 -6.32 9.74
C THR A 177 -8.64 -5.95 11.12
N VAL A 178 -9.45 -6.00 12.19
CA VAL A 178 -8.97 -5.75 13.57
C VAL A 178 -7.91 -6.77 13.98
N ALA A 179 -8.13 -8.05 13.69
CA ALA A 179 -7.16 -9.09 14.00
C ALA A 179 -5.84 -8.85 13.25
N MET A 180 -5.92 -8.41 12.00
CA MET A 180 -4.76 -8.05 11.20
C MET A 180 -4.03 -6.83 11.75
N LEU A 181 -4.75 -5.75 12.06
CA LEU A 181 -4.18 -4.54 12.67
C LEU A 181 -3.46 -4.86 13.98
N LYS A 182 -4.06 -5.70 14.83
CA LYS A 182 -3.44 -6.16 16.08
C LYS A 182 -2.13 -6.92 15.82
N ARG A 183 -2.12 -7.87 14.88
CA ARG A 183 -0.90 -8.63 14.51
C ARG A 183 0.21 -7.74 13.96
N MET A 184 -0.16 -6.66 13.25
CA MET A 184 0.79 -5.71 12.66
C MET A 184 1.23 -4.61 13.65
N GLY A 185 0.80 -4.65 14.92
CA GLY A 185 1.12 -3.61 15.90
C GLY A 185 0.46 -2.26 15.61
N GLY A 186 -0.68 -2.25 14.90
CA GLY A 186 -1.44 -1.05 14.62
C GLY A 186 -1.98 -0.41 15.90
N THR A 187 -2.01 0.93 15.91
CA THR A 187 -2.60 1.74 17.00
C THR A 187 -3.91 2.39 16.58
N GLY A 188 -4.22 2.39 15.29
CA GLY A 188 -5.50 2.87 14.80
C GLY A 188 -5.65 2.83 13.28
N ALA A 189 -6.85 3.15 12.80
CA ALA A 189 -7.15 3.21 11.38
C ALA A 189 -8.21 4.25 11.03
N LEU A 190 -8.08 4.84 9.85
CA LEU A 190 -9.16 5.54 9.18
C LEU A 190 -10.04 4.51 8.45
N ILE A 191 -11.34 4.57 8.67
CA ILE A 191 -12.30 3.69 7.99
C ILE A 191 -12.91 4.47 6.82
N VAL A 192 -12.56 4.08 5.60
CA VAL A 192 -13.06 4.67 4.35
C VAL A 192 -14.31 3.92 3.89
N THR A 193 -15.44 4.61 3.91
CA THR A 193 -16.73 4.11 3.41
C THR A 193 -17.69 5.28 3.18
N ASN A 194 -18.89 5.01 2.67
CA ASN A 194 -19.90 6.04 2.41
C ASN A 194 -20.75 6.31 3.65
N GLY A 195 -21.39 7.48 3.71
CA GLY A 195 -22.20 7.94 4.84
C GLY A 195 -23.22 6.90 5.33
N PHE A 196 -23.99 6.29 4.43
CA PHE A 196 -25.00 5.27 4.75
C PHE A 196 -24.46 4.00 5.44
N HIS A 197 -23.16 3.73 5.35
CA HIS A 197 -22.54 2.56 5.95
C HIS A 197 -21.56 2.89 7.07
N MET A 198 -21.24 4.17 7.26
CA MET A 198 -20.23 4.60 8.22
C MET A 198 -20.59 4.23 9.65
N GLU A 199 -21.84 4.48 10.07
CA GLU A 199 -22.27 4.20 11.44
C GLU A 199 -22.12 2.71 11.78
N ARG A 200 -22.66 1.84 10.91
CA ARG A 200 -22.56 0.39 11.07
C ARG A 200 -21.11 -0.09 11.02
N ALA A 201 -20.30 0.45 10.12
CA ALA A 201 -18.88 0.12 10.04
C ALA A 201 -18.16 0.47 11.35
N MET A 202 -18.28 1.72 11.81
CA MET A 202 -17.63 2.18 13.04
C MET A 202 -18.06 1.37 14.26
N LYS A 203 -19.34 1.00 14.36
CA LYS A 203 -19.84 0.10 15.40
C LYS A 203 -19.15 -1.27 15.33
N ASN A 204 -19.14 -1.91 14.17
CA ASN A 204 -18.53 -3.23 13.98
C ASN A 204 -17.03 -3.23 14.31
N PHE A 205 -16.28 -2.20 13.89
CA PHE A 205 -14.85 -2.07 14.19
C PHE A 205 -14.59 -1.91 15.69
N ARG A 206 -15.37 -1.07 16.38
CA ARG A 206 -15.25 -0.90 17.84
C ARG A 206 -15.62 -2.18 18.59
N ASP A 207 -16.69 -2.86 18.20
CA ASP A 207 -17.13 -4.10 18.82
C ASP A 207 -16.10 -5.23 18.60
N ALA A 208 -15.55 -5.35 17.38
CA ALA A 208 -14.48 -6.30 17.07
C ALA A 208 -13.20 -6.00 17.88
N ALA A 209 -12.80 -4.73 17.99
CA ALA A 209 -11.63 -4.35 18.78
C ALA A 209 -11.81 -4.67 20.27
N ARG A 210 -12.99 -4.40 20.83
CA ARG A 210 -13.33 -4.78 22.21
C ARG A 210 -13.29 -6.29 22.41
N ALA A 211 -13.94 -7.05 21.54
CA ALA A 211 -13.99 -8.51 21.61
C ALA A 211 -12.59 -9.15 21.54
N GLN A 212 -11.66 -8.53 20.81
CA GLN A 212 -10.28 -9.03 20.64
C GLN A 212 -9.27 -8.41 21.62
N GLY A 213 -9.72 -7.55 22.55
CA GLY A 213 -8.83 -6.82 23.46
C GLY A 213 -7.81 -5.92 22.73
N ALA A 214 -8.16 -5.42 21.55
CA ALA A 214 -7.30 -4.56 20.74
C ALA A 214 -7.52 -3.09 21.11
N ARG A 215 -6.45 -2.39 21.52
CA ARG A 215 -6.46 -0.95 21.77
C ARG A 215 -6.22 -0.18 20.47
N LEU A 216 -7.27 -0.11 19.64
CA LEU A 216 -7.25 0.56 18.34
C LEU A 216 -8.15 1.80 18.35
N VAL A 217 -7.66 2.91 17.80
CA VAL A 217 -8.46 4.12 17.56
C VAL A 217 -8.99 4.09 16.13
N PHE A 218 -10.30 4.21 15.96
CA PHE A 218 -10.92 4.32 14.64
C PHE A 218 -11.46 5.72 14.41
N ARG A 219 -11.24 6.26 13.21
CA ARG A 219 -11.86 7.51 12.75
C ARG A 219 -12.54 7.32 11.39
N PRO A 220 -13.67 7.98 11.14
CA PRO A 220 -14.35 7.91 9.85
C PRO A 220 -13.62 8.75 8.80
N ALA A 221 -13.56 8.22 7.58
CA ALA A 221 -13.19 8.96 6.37
C ALA A 221 -14.29 8.75 5.32
N TYR A 222 -15.03 9.80 5.00
CA TYR A 222 -16.21 9.70 4.14
C TYR A 222 -15.82 9.76 2.67
N ALA A 223 -16.40 8.85 1.90
CA ALA A 223 -16.33 8.78 0.45
C ALA A 223 -17.56 9.41 -0.22
#